data_AF-A0A399T5Z4-F1
#
_entry.id   AF-A0A399T5Z4-F1
#
_cell.length_a   1.000
_cell.length_b   1.000
_cell.length_c   1.000
_cell.angle_alpha   90.00
_cell.angle_beta   90.00
_cell.angle_gamma   90.00
#
_symmetry.space_group_name_H-M   'P 1'
#
loop_
_entity.id
_entity.type
_entity.pdbx_description
1 polymer ?
#
loop_
_entity_poly.entity_id
_entity_poly.type
_entity_poly.pdbx_seq_one_letter_code
_entity_poly.pdbx_strand_id
1 'polypeptide(L)'
;MTPAGSAPDHHDVLVIGGGNAGLSVAGRLRRYGVDDVAVVEPRDTHYYQPMFSHVAGGTARASQATRPQGSVTPKGVTWIQDRVAGIDPHARTVALESGRRVSYGQLIVCPGIQKDWDAVPGLAEAMASPVGISNYEHHYAAKASKVLRDVRSGTVVFTQPDGPGTCSGAAQKPMYLACDHWRAIGVLDDIRVVLVVPTPTLFGMPLVDAELERKVAEYGIEVRYGRELVAVDPVARTVEIAGVDRARALLGPDHAAQQGLEDADRETLPYDVLHAVPPQSAPDWLAGTGLAAPGDAGGFVEVDPLTLRHPRFPDVWALGDAAATTNSKSGGALRQQTTTVAKNLVAALKGKPLPQTYNGYSVCPFVVSRSTVVFAEFDDRYRPKPTIPGWKGLAKERRITFLADRYVLPWVYWNLILQGRA
;
A
#
# COMPACT_ATOMS: atom_id res chain seq x y z
N MET A 1 7.86 -11.57 -48.05
CA MET A 1 6.48 -11.59 -47.53
C MET A 1 6.47 -10.86 -46.21
N THR A 2 6.06 -9.59 -46.21
CA THR A 2 5.79 -8.81 -45.01
C THR A 2 4.56 -9.41 -44.33
N PRO A 3 4.56 -9.75 -43.03
CA PRO A 3 3.36 -10.24 -42.38
C PRO A 3 2.31 -9.13 -42.44
N ALA A 4 1.11 -9.47 -42.91
CA ALA A 4 -0.04 -8.59 -42.85
C ALA A 4 -0.27 -8.20 -41.38
N GLY A 5 -0.23 -6.89 -41.10
CA GLY A 5 -0.45 -6.38 -39.75
C GLY A 5 -1.80 -6.86 -39.22
N SER A 6 -1.79 -7.59 -38.11
CA SER A 6 -2.98 -7.81 -37.30
C SER A 6 -3.56 -6.43 -36.97
N ALA A 7 -4.86 -6.23 -37.19
CA ALA A 7 -5.54 -5.00 -36.75
C ALA A 7 -5.15 -4.71 -35.28
N PRO A 8 -4.88 -3.44 -34.92
CA PRO A 8 -4.50 -3.12 -33.55
C PRO A 8 -5.63 -3.55 -32.61
N ASP A 9 -5.26 -4.36 -31.61
CA ASP A 9 -6.10 -4.74 -30.48
C ASP A 9 -6.60 -3.44 -29.82
N HIS A 10 -7.91 -3.20 -29.76
CA HIS A 10 -8.49 -1.93 -29.32
C HIS A 10 -9.54 -2.17 -28.24
N HIS A 11 -9.53 -1.30 -27.22
CA HIS A 11 -10.57 -1.28 -26.19
C HIS A 11 -11.11 0.13 -25.92
N ASP A 12 -12.42 0.28 -25.71
CA ASP A 12 -13.02 1.56 -25.28
C ASP A 12 -12.38 2.03 -23.96
N VAL A 13 -12.23 1.12 -22.99
CA VAL A 13 -11.50 1.37 -21.75
C VAL A 13 -10.46 0.28 -21.49
N LEU A 14 -9.20 0.70 -21.42
CA LEU A 14 -8.08 -0.15 -21.03
C LEU A 14 -7.64 0.18 -19.59
N VAL A 15 -7.52 -0.84 -18.75
CA VAL A 15 -7.07 -0.73 -17.35
C VAL A 15 -5.74 -1.44 -17.20
N ILE A 16 -4.74 -0.75 -16.66
CA ILE A 16 -3.43 -1.33 -16.34
C ILE A 16 -3.41 -1.70 -14.86
N GLY A 17 -3.19 -2.99 -14.58
CA GLY A 17 -3.12 -3.56 -13.24
C GLY A 17 -4.43 -4.24 -12.83
N GLY A 18 -4.36 -5.52 -12.49
CA GLY A 18 -5.48 -6.35 -12.04
C GLY A 18 -5.57 -6.48 -10.52
N GLY A 19 -5.02 -5.51 -9.79
CA GLY A 19 -5.13 -5.39 -8.34
C GLY A 19 -6.49 -4.85 -7.88
N ASN A 20 -6.57 -4.45 -6.60
CA ASN A 20 -7.79 -3.93 -6.00
C ASN A 20 -8.39 -2.75 -6.81
N ALA A 21 -7.55 -1.78 -7.16
CA ALA A 21 -7.95 -0.60 -7.90
C ALA A 21 -8.57 -0.95 -9.26
N GLY A 22 -7.83 -1.69 -10.08
CA GLY A 22 -8.20 -2.00 -11.46
C GLY A 22 -9.43 -2.87 -11.57
N LEU A 23 -9.55 -3.94 -10.78
CA LEU A 23 -10.75 -4.78 -10.81
C LEU A 23 -11.97 -4.05 -10.27
N SER A 24 -11.83 -3.26 -9.20
CA SER A 24 -12.95 -2.50 -8.63
C SER A 24 -13.48 -1.45 -9.59
N VAL A 25 -12.61 -0.71 -10.28
CA VAL A 25 -13.02 0.29 -11.27
C VAL A 25 -13.58 -0.37 -12.53
N ALA A 26 -12.96 -1.44 -13.04
CA ALA A 26 -13.47 -2.19 -14.20
C ALA A 26 -14.87 -2.78 -13.93
N GLY A 27 -15.07 -3.36 -12.75
CA GLY A 27 -16.37 -3.87 -12.32
C GLY A 27 -17.43 -2.77 -12.23
N ARG A 28 -17.07 -1.57 -11.75
CA ARG A 28 -17.96 -0.41 -11.72
C ARG A 28 -18.33 0.08 -13.12
N LEU A 29 -17.34 0.19 -14.01
CA LEU A 29 -17.56 0.61 -15.40
C LEU A 29 -18.54 -0.31 -16.13
N ARG A 30 -18.36 -1.64 -16.01
CA ARG A 30 -19.32 -2.62 -16.54
C ARG A 30 -20.73 -2.42 -15.97
N ARG A 31 -20.85 -2.14 -14.66
CA ARG A 31 -22.14 -1.87 -14.01
C ARG A 31 -22.76 -0.53 -14.44
N TYR A 32 -21.97 0.42 -14.89
CA TYR A 32 -22.41 1.72 -15.39
C TYR A 32 -22.65 1.73 -16.91
N GLY A 33 -22.58 0.56 -17.56
CA GLY A 33 -22.93 0.37 -18.96
C GLY A 33 -21.80 0.66 -19.94
N VAL A 34 -20.54 0.60 -19.50
CA VAL A 34 -19.40 0.56 -20.43
C VAL A 34 -19.21 -0.87 -20.88
N ASP A 35 -19.36 -1.12 -22.18
CA ASP A 35 -19.37 -2.49 -22.69
C ASP A 35 -17.98 -3.08 -22.86
N ASP A 36 -17.07 -2.33 -23.47
CA ASP A 36 -15.74 -2.81 -23.78
C ASP A 36 -14.72 -2.33 -22.73
N VAL A 37 -14.38 -3.23 -21.80
CA VAL A 37 -13.40 -2.98 -20.73
C VAL A 37 -12.41 -4.12 -20.68
N ALA A 38 -11.12 -3.79 -20.81
CA ALA A 38 -10.03 -4.74 -20.65
C ALA A 38 -9.12 -4.38 -19.48
N VAL A 39 -8.57 -5.40 -18.82
CA VAL A 39 -7.57 -5.28 -17.75
C VAL A 39 -6.32 -6.03 -18.18
N VAL A 40 -5.17 -5.34 -18.18
CA VAL A 40 -3.84 -5.94 -18.38
C VAL A 40 -3.23 -6.28 -17.02
N GLU A 41 -3.02 -7.56 -16.75
CA GLU A 41 -2.45 -8.07 -15.50
C GLU A 41 -1.67 -9.36 -15.75
N PRO A 42 -0.36 -9.40 -15.49
CA PRO A 42 0.43 -10.60 -15.77
C PRO A 42 0.19 -11.74 -14.77
N ARG A 43 -0.16 -11.43 -13.50
CA ARG A 43 -0.26 -12.43 -12.43
C ARG A 43 -1.51 -13.28 -12.59
N ASP A 44 -1.35 -14.59 -12.38
CA ASP A 44 -2.45 -15.55 -12.31
C ASP A 44 -3.15 -15.55 -10.94
N THR A 45 -2.64 -14.81 -9.97
CA THR A 45 -3.06 -14.80 -8.57
C THR A 45 -3.29 -13.37 -8.09
N HIS A 46 -4.49 -13.15 -7.54
CA HIS A 46 -4.87 -11.91 -6.89
C HIS A 46 -4.59 -11.97 -5.38
N TYR A 47 -4.06 -10.87 -4.84
CA TYR A 47 -3.75 -10.75 -3.41
C TYR A 47 -4.62 -9.72 -2.70
N TYR A 48 -5.28 -10.14 -1.62
CA TYR A 48 -5.84 -9.22 -0.62
C TYR A 48 -4.76 -8.85 0.39
N GLN A 49 -3.91 -7.89 0.01
CA GLN A 49 -2.73 -7.45 0.77
C GLN A 49 -2.99 -7.02 2.22
N PRO A 50 -4.15 -6.41 2.59
CA PRO A 50 -4.44 -6.11 4.00
C PRO A 50 -4.36 -7.33 4.93
N MET A 51 -4.63 -8.53 4.42
CA MET A 51 -4.51 -9.78 5.18
C MET A 51 -3.07 -10.14 5.53
N PHE A 52 -2.06 -9.60 4.84
CA PHE A 52 -0.66 -9.95 5.06
C PHE A 52 -0.19 -9.63 6.49
N SER A 53 -0.72 -8.56 7.10
CA SER A 53 -0.44 -8.23 8.50
C SER A 53 -0.94 -9.33 9.45
N HIS A 54 -2.14 -9.86 9.20
CA HIS A 54 -2.68 -10.98 9.97
C HIS A 54 -1.93 -12.29 9.72
N VAL A 55 -1.46 -12.53 8.50
CA VAL A 55 -0.63 -13.69 8.17
C VAL A 55 0.68 -13.61 8.92
N ALA A 56 1.38 -12.49 8.81
CA ALA A 56 2.66 -12.24 9.48
C ALA A 56 2.53 -12.35 11.01
N GLY A 57 1.48 -11.79 11.60
CA GLY A 57 1.18 -11.92 13.02
C GLY A 57 0.47 -13.22 13.41
N GLY A 58 0.38 -14.23 12.55
CA GLY A 58 -0.14 -15.56 12.90
C GLY A 58 -1.63 -15.62 13.30
N THR A 59 -2.45 -14.67 12.84
CA THR A 59 -3.92 -14.65 13.05
C THR A 59 -4.69 -15.02 11.77
N ALA A 60 -4.00 -15.24 10.64
CA ALA A 60 -4.55 -15.74 9.40
C ALA A 60 -3.60 -16.70 8.69
N ARG A 61 -4.16 -17.59 7.85
CA ARG A 61 -3.38 -18.43 6.94
C ARG A 61 -3.06 -17.66 5.66
N ALA A 62 -1.87 -17.84 5.11
CA ALA A 62 -1.44 -17.19 3.87
C ALA A 62 -2.39 -17.43 2.68
N SER A 63 -3.04 -18.61 2.63
CA SER A 63 -4.02 -18.96 1.60
C SER A 63 -5.33 -18.15 1.68
N GLN A 64 -5.64 -17.51 2.81
CA GLN A 64 -6.81 -16.64 2.93
C GLN A 64 -6.62 -15.29 2.22
N ALA A 65 -5.38 -14.95 1.87
CA ALA A 65 -5.02 -13.71 1.21
C ALA A 65 -5.03 -13.82 -0.33
N THR A 66 -5.28 -15.00 -0.90
CA THR A 66 -5.09 -15.28 -2.33
C THR A 66 -6.35 -15.83 -2.99
N ARG A 67 -6.59 -15.46 -4.25
CA ARG A 67 -7.52 -16.14 -5.16
C ARG A 67 -6.96 -16.15 -6.58
N PRO A 68 -7.30 -17.12 -7.44
CA PRO A 68 -6.94 -17.05 -8.86
C PRO A 68 -7.46 -15.75 -9.48
N GLN A 69 -6.62 -15.06 -10.25
CA GLN A 69 -6.93 -13.75 -10.86
C GLN A 69 -8.21 -13.83 -11.70
N GLY A 70 -8.29 -14.80 -12.60
CA GLY A 70 -9.48 -15.02 -13.43
C GLY A 70 -10.77 -15.29 -12.64
N SER A 71 -10.69 -15.81 -11.40
CA SER A 71 -11.87 -16.05 -10.56
C SER A 71 -12.44 -14.77 -9.92
N VAL A 72 -11.64 -13.70 -9.87
CA VAL A 72 -12.04 -12.42 -9.28
C VAL A 72 -12.17 -11.30 -10.31
N THR A 73 -11.68 -11.49 -11.53
CA THR A 73 -11.96 -10.59 -12.66
C THR A 73 -13.49 -10.43 -12.84
N PRO A 74 -14.03 -9.20 -12.84
CA PRO A 74 -15.46 -8.98 -13.00
C PRO A 74 -16.02 -9.56 -14.31
N LYS A 75 -17.25 -10.06 -14.26
CA LYS A 75 -17.92 -10.63 -15.44
C LYS A 75 -18.02 -9.59 -16.57
N GLY A 76 -17.62 -10.00 -17.78
CA GLY A 76 -17.64 -9.16 -18.98
C GLY A 76 -16.44 -8.21 -19.11
N VAL A 77 -15.46 -8.28 -18.20
CA VAL A 77 -14.16 -7.62 -18.37
C VAL A 77 -13.19 -8.60 -19.03
N THR A 78 -12.52 -8.16 -20.09
CA THR A 78 -11.48 -8.94 -20.75
C THR A 78 -10.20 -8.91 -19.90
N TRP A 79 -9.67 -10.07 -19.54
CA TRP A 79 -8.36 -10.16 -18.87
C TRP A 79 -7.28 -10.47 -19.90
N ILE A 80 -6.39 -9.51 -20.13
CA ILE A 80 -5.18 -9.67 -20.92
C ILE A 80 -4.07 -10.07 -19.96
N GLN A 81 -3.74 -11.35 -19.94
CA GLN A 81 -2.67 -11.88 -19.09
C GLN A 81 -1.30 -11.60 -19.72
N ASP A 82 -0.84 -10.37 -19.54
CA ASP A 82 0.43 -9.86 -20.08
C ASP A 82 0.93 -8.72 -19.19
N ARG A 83 2.19 -8.32 -19.36
CA ARG A 83 2.77 -7.18 -18.65
C ARG A 83 2.86 -5.97 -19.57
N VAL A 84 2.56 -4.79 -19.03
CA VAL A 84 2.83 -3.52 -19.71
C VAL A 84 4.32 -3.21 -19.67
N ALA A 85 4.88 -2.86 -20.82
CA ALA A 85 6.26 -2.40 -20.97
C ALA A 85 6.37 -0.88 -21.23
N GLY A 86 5.28 -0.24 -21.68
CA GLY A 86 5.27 1.21 -21.89
C GLY A 86 3.92 1.75 -22.33
N ILE A 87 3.76 3.07 -22.23
CA ILE A 87 2.55 3.80 -22.62
C ILE A 87 2.96 4.95 -23.55
N ASP A 88 2.28 5.06 -24.70
CA ASP A 88 2.31 6.24 -25.55
C ASP A 88 0.96 6.96 -25.44
N PRO A 89 0.86 8.02 -24.61
CA PRO A 89 -0.38 8.73 -24.41
C PRO A 89 -0.79 9.61 -25.60
N HIS A 90 0.13 9.94 -26.51
CA HIS A 90 -0.17 10.70 -27.72
C HIS A 90 -0.78 9.79 -28.79
N ALA A 91 -0.19 8.62 -29.00
CA ALA A 91 -0.72 7.61 -29.92
C ALA A 91 -1.90 6.81 -29.34
N ARG A 92 -2.19 6.95 -28.04
CA ARG A 92 -3.20 6.20 -27.29
C ARG A 92 -2.97 4.69 -27.37
N THR A 93 -1.73 4.27 -27.14
CA THR A 93 -1.35 2.85 -27.16
C THR A 93 -0.55 2.43 -25.94
N VAL A 94 -0.68 1.16 -25.59
CA VAL A 94 0.08 0.46 -24.55
C VAL A 94 0.87 -0.66 -25.22
N ALA A 95 2.18 -0.68 -24.98
CA ALA A 95 3.05 -1.76 -25.41
C ALA A 95 3.13 -2.83 -24.32
N LEU A 96 3.02 -4.09 -24.70
CA LEU A 96 3.11 -5.24 -23.81
C LEU A 96 4.48 -5.93 -23.96
N GLU A 97 4.94 -6.64 -22.93
CA GLU A 97 6.20 -7.39 -22.96
C GLU A 97 6.21 -8.47 -24.04
N SER A 98 5.04 -9.02 -24.40
CA SER A 98 4.90 -9.95 -25.53
C SER A 98 5.18 -9.34 -26.92
N GLY A 99 5.36 -8.01 -27.01
CA GLY A 99 5.46 -7.27 -28.26
C GLY A 99 4.12 -6.85 -28.86
N ARG A 100 2.99 -7.27 -28.26
CA ARG A 100 1.65 -6.79 -28.62
C ARG A 100 1.51 -5.30 -28.32
N ARG A 101 0.68 -4.61 -29.11
CA ARG A 101 0.24 -3.25 -28.85
C ARG A 101 -1.27 -3.21 -28.74
N VAL A 102 -1.76 -2.56 -27.70
CA VAL A 102 -3.19 -2.38 -27.43
C VAL A 102 -3.50 -0.89 -27.45
N SER A 103 -4.42 -0.47 -28.31
CA SER A 103 -4.92 0.90 -28.37
C SER A 103 -6.14 1.10 -27.45
N TYR A 104 -6.41 2.34 -27.05
CA TYR A 104 -7.48 2.63 -26.11
C TYR A 104 -8.27 3.90 -26.41
N GLY A 105 -9.56 3.91 -26.04
CA GLY A 105 -10.38 5.11 -25.97
C GLY A 105 -10.13 5.92 -24.69
N GLN A 106 -10.05 5.24 -23.54
CA GLN A 106 -9.67 5.75 -22.23
C GLN A 106 -8.68 4.78 -21.57
N LEU A 107 -7.71 5.31 -20.83
CA LEU A 107 -6.72 4.54 -20.09
C LEU A 107 -6.83 4.79 -18.59
N ILE A 108 -6.90 3.74 -17.79
CA ILE A 108 -6.77 3.80 -16.33
C ILE A 108 -5.45 3.15 -15.92
N VAL A 109 -4.57 3.91 -15.28
CA VAL A 109 -3.25 3.46 -14.83
C VAL A 109 -3.27 3.18 -13.33
N CYS A 110 -3.22 1.90 -12.94
CA CYS A 110 -3.19 1.48 -11.54
C CYS A 110 -2.41 0.17 -11.28
N PRO A 111 -1.14 0.05 -11.72
CA PRO A 111 -0.34 -1.17 -11.51
C PRO A 111 0.06 -1.43 -10.04
N GLY A 112 -0.29 -0.53 -9.12
CA GLY A 112 0.17 -0.56 -7.74
C GLY A 112 1.50 0.16 -7.56
N ILE A 113 2.29 -0.30 -6.58
CA ILE A 113 3.58 0.29 -6.21
C ILE A 113 4.68 -0.78 -6.21
N GLN A 114 5.89 -0.35 -6.58
CA GLN A 114 7.11 -1.14 -6.50
C GLN A 114 7.69 -1.13 -5.09
N LYS A 115 8.40 -2.19 -4.72
CA LYS A 115 9.10 -2.35 -3.43
C LYS A 115 10.57 -2.44 -3.75
N ASP A 116 11.33 -1.42 -3.38
CA ASP A 116 12.72 -1.25 -3.82
C ASP A 116 13.67 -1.90 -2.81
N TRP A 117 13.66 -3.23 -2.79
CA TRP A 117 14.44 -4.02 -1.82
C TRP A 117 15.95 -3.78 -1.89
N ASP A 118 16.44 -3.34 -3.05
CA ASP A 118 17.85 -3.01 -3.29
C ASP A 118 18.19 -1.54 -2.98
N ALA A 119 17.20 -0.70 -2.64
CA ALA A 119 17.43 0.73 -2.37
C ALA A 119 18.17 0.99 -1.05
N VAL A 120 18.13 0.03 -0.12
CA VAL A 120 18.89 0.06 1.13
C VAL A 120 20.00 -1.00 1.04
N PRO A 121 21.29 -0.60 1.11
CA PRO A 121 22.40 -1.54 1.08
C PRO A 121 22.21 -2.72 2.06
N GLY A 122 22.34 -3.94 1.54
CA GLY A 122 22.21 -5.20 2.30
C GLY A 122 20.79 -5.62 2.67
N LEU A 123 19.76 -4.81 2.38
CA LEU A 123 18.38 -5.13 2.76
C LEU A 123 17.83 -6.36 2.01
N ALA A 124 18.00 -6.44 0.69
CA ALA A 124 17.55 -7.59 -0.09
C ALA A 124 18.16 -8.92 0.41
N GLU A 125 19.46 -8.90 0.72
CA GLU A 125 20.21 -10.03 1.26
C GLU A 125 19.72 -10.42 2.66
N ALA A 126 19.50 -9.42 3.53
CA ALA A 126 18.92 -9.63 4.85
C ALA A 126 17.52 -10.25 4.76
N MET A 127 16.69 -9.82 3.81
CA MET A 127 15.35 -10.36 3.59
C MET A 127 15.37 -11.76 3.00
N ALA A 128 16.39 -12.14 2.23
CA ALA A 128 16.59 -13.52 1.78
C ALA A 128 16.99 -14.47 2.94
N SER A 129 17.55 -13.93 4.03
CA SER A 129 17.95 -14.74 5.20
C SER A 129 16.76 -15.40 5.93
N PRO A 130 17.01 -16.42 6.77
CA PRO A 130 15.95 -17.05 7.58
C PRO A 130 15.26 -16.11 8.58
N VAL A 131 15.92 -15.00 8.96
CA VAL A 131 15.46 -14.10 10.03
C VAL A 131 15.00 -12.73 9.54
N GLY A 132 15.21 -12.40 8.26
CA GLY A 132 14.64 -11.21 7.63
C GLY A 132 13.21 -11.46 7.18
N ILE A 133 12.27 -10.63 7.60
CA ILE A 133 10.82 -10.83 7.37
C ILE A 133 10.15 -9.52 6.95
N SER A 134 8.95 -9.63 6.37
CA SER A 134 8.13 -8.47 6.02
C SER A 134 6.66 -8.88 5.88
N ASN A 135 5.75 -7.92 5.91
CA ASN A 135 4.34 -8.13 5.57
C ASN A 135 3.93 -7.44 4.25
N TYR A 136 4.89 -6.93 3.48
CA TYR A 136 4.63 -6.20 2.22
C TYR A 136 4.64 -7.10 0.98
N GLU A 137 5.13 -8.34 1.13
CA GLU A 137 5.06 -9.37 0.10
C GLU A 137 4.48 -10.66 0.68
N HIS A 138 3.73 -11.41 -0.13
CA HIS A 138 2.99 -12.60 0.32
C HIS A 138 3.91 -13.66 0.95
N HIS A 139 5.03 -13.94 0.29
CA HIS A 139 6.01 -14.94 0.72
C HIS A 139 6.72 -14.51 2.01
N TYR A 140 7.07 -13.23 2.15
CA TYR A 140 7.62 -12.69 3.39
C TYR A 140 6.61 -12.72 4.54
N ALA A 141 5.33 -12.43 4.29
CA ALA A 141 4.30 -12.50 5.32
C ALA A 141 4.12 -13.94 5.84
N ALA A 142 4.16 -14.93 4.93
CA ALA A 142 4.13 -16.35 5.30
C ALA A 142 5.37 -16.77 6.11
N LYS A 143 6.56 -16.25 5.78
CA LYS A 143 7.80 -16.47 6.55
C LYS A 143 7.72 -15.82 7.94
N ALA A 144 7.28 -14.57 8.02
CA ALA A 144 7.10 -13.80 9.26
C ALA A 144 6.28 -14.57 10.30
N SER A 145 5.19 -15.21 9.85
CA SER A 145 4.30 -16.04 10.69
C SER A 145 5.05 -17.14 11.45
N LYS A 146 6.05 -17.76 10.80
CA LYS A 146 6.86 -18.83 11.40
C LYS A 146 7.92 -18.25 12.32
N VAL A 147 8.68 -17.29 11.82
CA VAL A 147 9.81 -16.67 12.54
C VAL A 147 9.33 -16.03 13.84
N LEU A 148 8.34 -15.14 13.78
CA LEU A 148 7.85 -14.41 14.96
C LEU A 148 7.24 -15.34 16.02
N ARG A 149 6.57 -16.43 15.61
CA ARG A 149 6.02 -17.41 16.55
C ARG A 149 7.10 -18.11 17.37
N ASP A 150 8.29 -18.31 16.79
CA ASP A 150 9.33 -19.15 17.38
C ASP A 150 10.35 -18.34 18.22
N VAL A 151 10.31 -17.00 18.17
CA VAL A 151 11.12 -16.12 19.04
C VAL A 151 10.78 -16.36 20.52
N ARG A 152 11.82 -16.50 21.35
CA ARG A 152 11.71 -16.65 22.80
C ARG A 152 12.55 -15.64 23.58
N SER A 153 13.58 -15.09 22.95
CA SER A 153 14.47 -14.09 23.53
C SER A 153 15.19 -13.35 22.42
N GLY A 154 15.89 -12.27 22.75
CA GLY A 154 16.76 -11.54 21.83
C GLY A 154 16.16 -10.24 21.32
N THR A 155 16.71 -9.66 20.25
CA THR A 155 16.27 -8.37 19.70
C THR A 155 15.48 -8.53 18.40
N VAL A 156 14.27 -7.99 18.35
CA VAL A 156 13.46 -7.92 17.13
C VAL A 156 13.30 -6.47 16.71
N VAL A 157 13.81 -6.13 15.52
CA VAL A 157 13.72 -4.78 14.95
C VAL A 157 12.63 -4.76 13.88
N PHE A 158 11.74 -3.77 13.94
CA PHE A 158 10.72 -3.48 12.95
C PHE A 158 11.00 -2.11 12.34
N THR A 159 10.96 -2.00 11.00
CA THR A 159 11.20 -0.73 10.30
C THR A 159 10.01 -0.31 9.44
N GLN A 160 9.78 1.01 9.41
CA GLN A 160 8.87 1.67 8.49
C GLN A 160 9.71 2.57 7.56
N PRO A 161 9.51 2.55 6.23
CA PRO A 161 10.24 3.41 5.33
C PRO A 161 9.66 4.83 5.37
N ASP A 162 10.47 5.81 4.98
CA ASP A 162 9.98 7.13 4.67
C ASP A 162 9.29 7.20 3.30
N GLY A 163 8.60 8.31 3.07
CA GLY A 163 8.07 8.68 1.79
C GLY A 163 6.72 8.03 1.46
N PRO A 164 6.25 8.23 0.22
CA PRO A 164 4.98 7.70 -0.26
C PRO A 164 5.02 6.17 -0.39
N GLY A 165 4.50 5.46 0.62
CA GLY A 165 4.38 3.99 0.60
C GLY A 165 2.94 3.49 0.70
N THR A 166 2.69 2.25 0.26
CA THR A 166 1.39 1.59 0.51
C THR A 166 1.20 1.42 2.02
N CYS A 167 0.21 2.11 2.57
CA CYS A 167 -0.25 1.99 3.95
C CYS A 167 0.89 1.87 4.97
N SER A 168 1.74 2.89 5.13
CA SER A 168 2.95 2.82 5.98
C SER A 168 2.70 2.29 7.40
N GLY A 169 1.54 2.59 8.00
CA GLY A 169 1.13 2.03 9.29
C GLY A 169 0.94 0.50 9.32
N ALA A 170 0.90 -0.18 8.16
CA ALA A 170 0.90 -1.63 8.09
C ALA A 170 2.22 -2.24 8.55
N ALA A 171 3.35 -1.52 8.47
CA ALA A 171 4.64 -1.98 8.96
C ALA A 171 4.63 -2.31 10.47
N GLN A 172 3.85 -1.55 11.25
CA GLN A 172 3.75 -1.72 12.71
C GLN A 172 2.85 -2.89 13.13
N LYS A 173 1.92 -3.32 12.26
CA LYS A 173 0.87 -4.29 12.63
C LYS A 173 1.41 -5.66 13.05
N PRO A 174 2.37 -6.29 12.34
CA PRO A 174 2.96 -7.56 12.77
C PRO A 174 3.63 -7.47 14.15
N MET A 175 4.25 -6.33 14.47
CA MET A 175 4.89 -6.08 15.77
C MET A 175 3.87 -6.21 16.91
N TYR A 176 2.76 -5.47 16.86
CA TYR A 176 1.74 -5.54 17.91
C TYR A 176 1.14 -6.95 18.07
N LEU A 177 0.94 -7.66 16.95
CA LEU A 177 0.45 -9.05 16.96
C LEU A 177 1.47 -10.04 17.54
N ALA A 178 2.77 -9.80 17.32
CA ALA A 178 3.86 -10.59 17.86
C ALA A 178 4.04 -10.34 19.36
N CYS A 179 4.05 -9.07 19.81
CA CYS A 179 4.12 -8.74 21.24
C CYS A 179 2.98 -9.36 22.03
N ASP A 180 1.75 -9.30 21.51
CA ASP A 180 0.60 -9.93 22.16
C ASP A 180 0.72 -11.46 22.21
N HIS A 181 1.33 -12.09 21.19
CA HIS A 181 1.65 -13.52 21.20
C HIS A 181 2.72 -13.86 22.25
N TRP A 182 3.84 -13.14 22.26
CA TRP A 182 4.95 -13.36 23.19
C TRP A 182 4.53 -13.16 24.64
N ARG A 183 3.70 -12.15 24.91
CA ARG A 183 3.08 -11.95 26.22
C ARG A 183 2.20 -13.13 26.61
N ALA A 184 1.37 -13.61 25.70
CA ALA A 184 0.44 -14.72 25.97
C ALA A 184 1.17 -16.04 26.29
N ILE A 185 2.39 -16.23 25.78
CA ILE A 185 3.23 -17.40 26.09
C ILE A 185 4.29 -17.12 27.16
N GLY A 186 4.32 -15.92 27.74
CA GLY A 186 5.17 -15.56 28.89
C GLY A 186 6.64 -15.27 28.57
N VAL A 187 6.98 -14.85 27.34
CA VAL A 187 8.38 -14.62 26.92
C VAL A 187 8.67 -13.19 26.45
N LEU A 188 7.69 -12.28 26.52
CA LEU A 188 7.87 -10.91 26.04
C LEU A 188 9.01 -10.19 26.77
N ASP A 189 9.16 -10.41 28.08
CA ASP A 189 10.16 -9.73 28.91
C ASP A 189 11.61 -10.11 28.54
N ASP A 190 11.80 -11.24 27.84
CA ASP A 190 13.10 -11.70 27.33
C ASP A 190 13.42 -11.18 25.91
N ILE A 191 12.48 -10.43 25.30
CA ILE A 191 12.55 -9.95 23.92
C ILE A 191 12.62 -8.42 23.90
N ARG A 192 13.74 -7.89 23.42
CA ARG A 192 13.89 -6.47 23.12
C ARG A 192 13.21 -6.14 21.80
N VAL A 193 12.12 -5.38 21.84
CA VAL A 193 11.37 -4.98 20.63
C VAL A 193 11.70 -3.54 20.29
N VAL A 194 12.23 -3.31 19.08
CA VAL A 194 12.56 -1.96 18.58
C VAL A 194 11.73 -1.65 17.34
N LEU A 195 11.09 -0.48 17.34
CA LEU A 195 10.39 0.09 16.19
C LEU A 195 11.12 1.33 15.69
N VAL A 196 11.52 1.34 14.43
CA VAL A 196 12.13 2.48 13.75
C VAL A 196 11.08 3.15 12.85
N VAL A 197 10.81 4.43 13.10
CA VAL A 197 9.86 5.22 12.30
C VAL A 197 10.48 6.55 11.85
N PRO A 198 10.26 6.95 10.58
CA PRO A 198 10.82 8.19 10.03
C PRO A 198 10.11 9.44 10.56
N THR A 199 8.91 9.27 11.12
CA THR A 199 8.06 10.36 11.57
C THR A 199 8.30 10.72 13.05
N PRO A 200 7.98 11.96 13.47
CA PRO A 200 8.09 12.38 14.87
C PRO A 200 7.01 11.79 15.78
N THR A 201 5.95 11.19 15.22
CA THR A 201 4.89 10.46 15.92
C THR A 201 4.61 9.12 15.23
N LEU A 202 3.81 8.24 15.84
CA LEU A 202 3.56 6.87 15.33
C LEU A 202 2.66 6.85 14.08
N PHE A 203 1.74 7.79 13.96
CA PHE A 203 0.79 7.88 12.85
C PHE A 203 0.52 9.31 12.36
N GLY A 204 0.54 10.30 13.24
CA GLY A 204 0.30 11.70 12.88
C GLY A 204 -1.13 12.19 13.17
N MET A 205 -1.91 11.41 13.91
CA MET A 205 -3.23 11.80 14.41
C MET A 205 -3.26 11.70 15.93
N PRO A 206 -3.42 12.80 16.69
CA PRO A 206 -3.32 12.78 18.14
C PRO A 206 -4.19 11.72 18.85
N LEU A 207 -5.42 11.50 18.37
CA LEU A 207 -6.33 10.50 18.95
C LEU A 207 -5.89 9.05 18.69
N VAL A 208 -5.22 8.79 17.57
CA VAL A 208 -4.71 7.46 17.20
C VAL A 208 -3.35 7.25 17.87
N ASP A 209 -2.48 8.26 17.80
CA ASP A 209 -1.17 8.28 18.43
C ASP A 209 -1.29 7.98 19.94
N ALA A 210 -2.24 8.59 20.65
CA ALA A 210 -2.47 8.30 22.07
C ALA A 210 -2.76 6.82 22.36
N GLU A 211 -3.52 6.13 21.51
CA GLU A 211 -3.80 4.70 21.69
C GLU A 211 -2.60 3.83 21.28
N LEU A 212 -1.89 4.19 20.22
CA LEU A 212 -0.69 3.48 19.79
C LEU A 212 0.45 3.64 20.82
N GLU A 213 0.67 4.83 21.36
CA GLU A 213 1.65 5.10 22.42
C GLU A 213 1.33 4.32 23.70
N ARG A 214 0.04 4.24 24.08
CA ARG A 214 -0.39 3.39 25.19
C ARG A 214 -0.03 1.92 24.95
N LYS A 215 -0.22 1.40 23.73
CA LYS A 215 0.12 0.02 23.37
C LYS A 215 1.63 -0.21 23.29
N VAL A 216 2.38 0.76 22.79
CA VAL A 216 3.85 0.77 22.81
C VAL A 216 4.37 0.64 24.24
N ALA A 217 3.84 1.46 25.16
CA ALA A 217 4.20 1.38 26.58
C ALA A 217 3.75 0.05 27.22
N GLU A 218 2.55 -0.44 26.90
CA GLU A 218 2.01 -1.72 27.41
C GLU A 218 2.88 -2.92 27.03
N TYR A 219 3.53 -2.91 25.86
CA TYR A 219 4.41 -3.98 25.39
C TYR A 219 5.90 -3.72 25.63
N GLY A 220 6.28 -2.58 26.22
CA GLY A 220 7.69 -2.21 26.42
C GLY A 220 8.46 -1.99 25.11
N ILE A 221 7.79 -1.54 24.05
CA ILE A 221 8.43 -1.32 22.74
C ILE A 221 9.32 -0.07 22.79
N GLU A 222 10.57 -0.22 22.39
CA GLU A 222 11.48 0.91 22.15
C GLU A 222 11.18 1.54 20.80
N VAL A 223 10.94 2.85 20.75
CA VAL A 223 10.68 3.56 19.48
C VAL A 223 11.81 4.54 19.15
N ARG A 224 12.38 4.41 17.94
CA ARG A 224 13.32 5.37 17.34
C ARG A 224 12.54 6.24 16.36
N TYR A 225 12.13 7.42 16.83
CA TYR A 225 11.40 8.41 16.03
C TYR A 225 12.35 9.26 15.19
N GLY A 226 11.89 9.72 14.03
CA GLY A 226 12.68 10.58 13.15
C GLY A 226 13.90 9.86 12.56
N ARG A 227 13.85 8.53 12.46
CA ARG A 227 14.96 7.68 11.98
C ARG A 227 14.49 6.74 10.89
N GLU A 228 15.39 6.48 9.96
CA GLU A 228 15.19 5.61 8.80
C GLU A 228 16.24 4.53 8.75
N LEU A 229 15.89 3.38 8.19
CA LEU A 229 16.85 2.31 7.90
C LEU A 229 17.70 2.71 6.68
N VAL A 230 19.02 2.84 6.86
CA VAL A 230 19.93 3.27 5.80
C VAL A 230 20.91 2.20 5.34
N ALA A 231 21.18 1.18 6.16
CA ALA A 231 21.95 0.01 5.76
C ALA A 231 21.63 -1.20 6.63
N VAL A 232 21.88 -2.40 6.10
CA VAL A 232 21.80 -3.67 6.84
C VAL A 232 23.08 -4.46 6.60
N ASP A 233 23.71 -4.94 7.67
CA ASP A 233 24.74 -5.98 7.59
C ASP A 233 24.09 -7.33 7.95
N PRO A 234 23.77 -8.18 6.97
CA PRO A 234 23.12 -9.47 7.23
C PRO A 234 24.04 -10.50 7.89
N VAL A 235 25.36 -10.32 7.82
CA VAL A 235 26.35 -11.23 8.41
C VAL A 235 26.55 -10.90 9.88
N ALA A 236 26.81 -9.63 10.19
CA ALA A 236 26.92 -9.15 11.57
C ALA A 236 25.55 -9.06 12.28
N ARG A 237 24.46 -9.13 11.52
CA ARG A 237 23.07 -8.92 11.96
C ARG A 237 22.89 -7.59 12.68
N THR A 238 23.29 -6.54 12.00
CA THR A 238 23.10 -5.17 12.48
C THR A 238 22.35 -4.36 11.44
N VAL A 239 21.52 -3.44 11.91
CA VAL A 239 20.96 -2.37 11.07
C VAL A 239 21.62 -1.05 11.44
N GLU A 240 21.84 -0.22 10.43
CA GLU A 240 22.19 1.18 10.61
C GLU A 240 20.96 2.03 10.35
N ILE A 241 20.64 2.90 11.31
CA ILE A 241 19.57 3.88 11.17
C ILE A 241 20.16 5.29 11.21
N ALA A 242 19.61 6.18 10.40
CA ALA A 242 20.01 7.58 10.37
C ALA A 242 18.79 8.49 10.46
N GLY A 243 18.98 9.71 10.94
CA GLY A 243 17.92 10.71 10.95
C GLY A 243 18.19 11.84 11.92
N VAL A 244 17.16 12.64 12.19
CA VAL A 244 17.29 13.95 12.82
C VAL A 244 16.58 14.02 14.17
N ASP A 245 16.87 15.06 14.93
CA ASP A 245 16.29 15.27 16.25
C ASP A 245 14.75 15.41 16.18
N ARG A 246 14.05 14.45 16.82
CA ARG A 246 12.60 14.43 16.97
C ARG A 246 12.05 15.74 17.53
N ALA A 247 12.73 16.36 18.50
CA ALA A 247 12.27 17.59 19.13
C ALA A 247 12.08 18.72 18.12
N ARG A 248 12.98 18.79 17.13
CA ARG A 248 12.92 19.79 16.06
C ARG A 248 11.78 19.48 15.07
N ALA A 249 11.60 18.21 14.70
CA ALA A 249 10.53 17.78 13.80
C ALA A 249 9.12 18.03 14.38
N LEU A 250 8.97 17.97 15.71
CA LEU A 250 7.70 18.30 16.39
C LEU A 250 7.33 19.79 16.35
N LEU A 251 8.26 20.68 16.00
CA LEU A 251 7.98 22.12 15.89
C LEU A 251 7.21 22.49 14.61
N GLY A 252 7.06 21.54 13.67
CA GLY A 252 6.27 21.69 12.45
C GLY A 252 7.06 21.38 11.17
N PRO A 253 6.38 21.23 10.03
CA PRO A 253 6.99 20.87 8.75
C PRO A 253 8.02 21.92 8.26
N ASP A 254 7.85 23.19 8.61
CA ASP A 254 8.81 24.27 8.31
C ASP A 254 10.12 24.15 9.11
N HIS A 255 10.16 23.25 10.10
CA HIS A 255 11.28 23.03 11.02
C HIS A 255 11.83 21.62 10.96
N ALA A 256 11.15 20.70 10.25
CA ALA A 256 11.71 19.42 9.85
C ALA A 256 13.00 19.68 9.05
N ALA A 257 14.07 18.95 9.38
CA ALA A 257 15.37 19.25 8.80
C ALA A 257 15.35 19.03 7.29
N GLN A 258 15.87 20.01 6.54
CA GLN A 258 16.30 19.83 5.15
C GLN A 258 17.66 19.10 5.05
N GLN A 259 18.17 18.56 6.17
CA GLN A 259 19.41 17.79 6.19
C GLN A 259 19.13 16.43 5.55
N GLY A 260 19.86 16.13 4.47
CA GLY A 260 19.86 14.80 3.89
C GLY A 260 20.42 13.76 4.87
N LEU A 261 20.09 12.48 4.63
CA LEU A 261 20.56 11.34 5.43
C LEU A 261 22.10 11.18 5.44
N GLU A 262 22.81 11.87 4.55
CA GLU A 262 24.28 11.85 4.47
C GLU A 262 24.94 12.48 5.70
N ASP A 263 24.40 13.61 6.19
CA ASP A 263 24.93 14.36 7.34
C ASP A 263 24.17 14.06 8.66
N ALA A 264 23.21 13.13 8.60
CA ALA A 264 22.36 12.78 9.73
C ALA A 264 23.12 11.93 10.77
N ASP A 265 22.71 12.07 12.03
CA ASP A 265 23.22 11.23 13.11
C ASP A 265 22.85 9.76 12.87
N ARG A 266 23.75 8.84 13.22
CA ARG A 266 23.68 7.41 12.90
C ARG A 266 23.73 6.55 14.16
N GLU A 267 22.85 5.56 14.24
CA GLU A 267 22.79 4.56 15.32
C GLU A 267 22.86 3.16 14.69
N THR A 268 23.69 2.29 15.26
CA THR A 268 23.74 0.87 14.88
C THR A 268 23.01 0.03 15.92
N LEU A 269 22.10 -0.83 15.46
CA LEU A 269 21.30 -1.72 16.30
C LEU A 269 21.56 -3.18 15.92
N PRO A 270 21.87 -4.08 16.87
CA PRO A 270 21.88 -5.51 16.60
C PRO A 270 20.45 -6.05 16.47
N TYR A 271 20.27 -7.14 15.71
CA TYR A 271 19.00 -7.84 15.63
C TYR A 271 19.18 -9.37 15.59
N ASP A 272 18.22 -10.09 16.16
CA ASP A 272 18.04 -11.53 15.97
C ASP A 272 16.99 -11.80 14.88
N VAL A 273 16.00 -10.92 14.76
CA VAL A 273 14.99 -10.91 13.69
C VAL A 273 14.80 -9.47 13.20
N LEU A 274 14.81 -9.31 11.87
CA LEU A 274 14.56 -8.02 11.23
C LEU A 274 13.26 -8.09 10.44
N HIS A 275 12.25 -7.36 10.89
CA HIS A 275 11.13 -6.98 10.03
C HIS A 275 11.46 -5.67 9.33
N ALA A 276 11.48 -5.69 8.01
CA ALA A 276 11.75 -4.50 7.23
C ALA A 276 10.76 -4.28 6.10
N VAL A 277 10.59 -3.01 5.77
CA VAL A 277 9.77 -2.55 4.66
C VAL A 277 10.63 -1.58 3.85
N PRO A 278 10.82 -1.83 2.54
CA PRO A 278 11.74 -1.04 1.74
C PRO A 278 11.10 0.30 1.37
N PRO A 279 11.91 1.28 0.91
CA PRO A 279 11.43 2.37 0.09
C PRO A 279 10.57 1.87 -1.07
N GLN A 280 9.66 2.73 -1.53
CA GLN A 280 8.68 2.39 -2.54
C GLN A 280 8.58 3.48 -3.60
N SER A 281 8.37 3.07 -4.83
CA SER A 281 8.29 3.93 -6.02
C SER A 281 7.20 3.45 -6.97
N ALA A 282 6.85 4.27 -7.95
CA ALA A 282 6.10 3.78 -9.11
C ALA A 282 6.94 2.71 -9.84
N PRO A 283 6.30 1.72 -10.49
CA PRO A 283 7.04 0.74 -11.28
C PRO A 283 7.99 1.42 -12.28
N ASP A 284 9.21 0.90 -12.44
CA ASP A 284 10.25 1.54 -13.26
C ASP A 284 9.78 1.85 -14.70
N TRP A 285 9.05 0.90 -15.31
CA TRP A 285 8.49 1.07 -16.66
C TRP A 285 7.49 2.23 -16.74
N LEU A 286 6.82 2.57 -15.63
CA LEU A 286 5.86 3.65 -15.53
C LEU A 286 6.54 4.98 -15.23
N ALA A 287 7.53 5.00 -14.35
CA ALA A 287 8.34 6.19 -14.03
C ALA A 287 9.05 6.72 -15.28
N GLY A 288 9.47 5.82 -16.19
CA GLY A 288 10.02 6.18 -17.50
C GLY A 288 9.01 6.74 -18.52
N THR A 289 7.72 6.82 -18.18
CA THR A 289 6.70 7.39 -19.07
C THR A 289 6.57 8.90 -18.88
N GLY A 290 6.07 9.60 -19.89
CA GLY A 290 5.73 11.02 -19.80
C GLY A 290 4.55 11.35 -18.87
N LEU A 291 4.06 10.40 -18.07
CA LEU A 291 2.89 10.53 -17.20
C LEU A 291 3.22 10.92 -15.75
N ALA A 292 4.50 10.88 -15.35
CA ALA A 292 4.89 11.20 -13.98
C ALA A 292 4.56 12.67 -13.62
N ALA A 293 4.25 12.91 -12.35
CA ALA A 293 4.05 14.25 -11.81
C ALA A 293 5.38 15.05 -11.82
N PRO A 294 5.37 16.33 -12.23
CA PRO A 294 6.57 17.15 -12.23
C PRO A 294 7.23 17.23 -10.84
N GLY A 295 8.51 16.89 -10.76
CA GLY A 295 9.27 16.91 -9.49
C GLY A 295 8.98 15.76 -8.53
N ASP A 296 8.17 14.78 -8.92
CA ASP A 296 7.93 13.58 -8.12
C ASP A 296 9.09 12.59 -8.29
N ALA A 297 9.92 12.45 -7.25
CA ALA A 297 11.07 11.56 -7.26
C ALA A 297 10.69 10.06 -7.32
N GLY A 298 9.45 9.72 -6.97
CA GLY A 298 8.94 8.34 -6.99
C GLY A 298 8.36 7.93 -8.34
N GLY A 299 8.27 8.84 -9.33
CA GLY A 299 7.72 8.55 -10.66
C GLY A 299 6.21 8.31 -10.69
N PHE A 300 5.45 8.75 -9.68
CA PHE A 300 4.00 8.51 -9.62
C PHE A 300 3.23 9.30 -10.69
N VAL A 301 2.13 8.73 -11.18
CA VAL A 301 1.33 9.30 -12.27
C VAL A 301 0.65 10.59 -11.82
N GLU A 302 0.84 11.66 -12.59
CA GLU A 302 0.22 12.95 -12.36
C GLU A 302 -1.31 12.84 -12.46
N VAL A 303 -2.00 13.38 -11.46
CA VAL A 303 -3.46 13.43 -11.44
C VAL A 303 -3.94 14.75 -10.83
N ASP A 304 -5.06 15.26 -11.33
CA ASP A 304 -5.86 16.20 -10.56
C ASP A 304 -6.38 15.48 -9.30
N PRO A 305 -6.11 16.00 -8.09
CA PRO A 305 -6.37 15.28 -6.84
C PRO A 305 -7.88 15.13 -6.54
N LEU A 306 -8.75 15.90 -7.19
CA LEU A 306 -10.19 15.84 -6.99
C LEU A 306 -10.86 14.90 -8.00
N THR A 307 -10.40 14.89 -9.23
CA THR A 307 -11.06 14.15 -10.32
C THR A 307 -10.36 12.84 -10.67
N LEU A 308 -9.08 12.72 -10.30
CA LEU A 308 -8.16 11.61 -10.62
C LEU A 308 -7.87 11.45 -12.11
N ARG A 309 -8.12 12.51 -12.89
CA ARG A 309 -7.80 12.61 -14.31
C ARG A 309 -6.39 13.17 -14.47
N HIS A 310 -5.65 12.69 -15.47
CA HIS A 310 -4.36 13.27 -15.81
C HIS A 310 -4.56 14.67 -16.41
N PRO A 311 -3.87 15.73 -15.92
CA PRO A 311 -4.13 17.10 -16.34
C PRO A 311 -3.67 17.40 -17.78
N ARG A 312 -2.62 16.73 -18.25
CA ARG A 312 -2.10 16.89 -19.63
C ARG A 312 -2.74 15.95 -20.66
N PHE A 313 -3.36 14.85 -20.22
CA PHE A 313 -3.86 13.79 -21.09
C PHE A 313 -5.29 13.45 -20.69
N PRO A 314 -6.30 14.06 -21.32
CA PRO A 314 -7.70 13.93 -20.89
C PRO A 314 -8.23 12.49 -20.99
N ASP A 315 -7.61 11.63 -21.78
CA ASP A 315 -8.03 10.23 -21.91
C ASP A 315 -7.30 9.30 -20.93
N VAL A 316 -6.49 9.84 -20.02
CA VAL A 316 -5.73 9.09 -19.01
C VAL A 316 -6.22 9.43 -17.61
N TRP A 317 -6.36 8.38 -16.80
CA TRP A 317 -6.78 8.43 -15.40
C TRP A 317 -5.80 7.60 -14.56
N ALA A 318 -5.62 7.94 -13.29
CA ALA A 318 -4.82 7.14 -12.37
C ALA A 318 -5.45 7.12 -10.97
N LEU A 319 -5.34 5.99 -10.29
CA LEU A 319 -5.85 5.82 -8.93
C LEU A 319 -5.06 4.76 -8.16
N GLY A 320 -5.26 4.73 -6.84
CA GLY A 320 -4.51 3.84 -5.95
C GLY A 320 -3.04 4.23 -5.87
N ASP A 321 -2.21 3.24 -5.60
CA ASP A 321 -0.84 3.48 -5.16
C ASP A 321 0.07 4.07 -6.27
N ALA A 322 -0.29 3.91 -7.54
CA ALA A 322 0.45 4.46 -8.68
C ALA A 322 0.17 5.95 -8.94
N ALA A 323 -0.91 6.49 -8.37
CA ALA A 323 -1.28 7.90 -8.56
C ALA A 323 -0.51 8.80 -7.59
N ALA A 324 -0.09 9.98 -8.06
CA ALA A 324 0.53 11.04 -7.28
C ALA A 324 -0.51 11.80 -6.41
N THR A 325 -1.34 11.06 -5.67
CA THR A 325 -2.31 11.63 -4.74
C THR A 325 -1.65 12.00 -3.41
N THR A 326 -2.12 13.06 -2.77
CA THR A 326 -1.62 13.55 -1.47
C THR A 326 -2.05 12.72 -0.27
N ASN A 327 -3.11 11.91 -0.40
CA ASN A 327 -3.61 11.08 0.69
C ASN A 327 -2.79 9.80 0.90
N SER A 328 -2.96 9.19 2.07
CA SER A 328 -2.40 7.85 2.35
C SER A 328 -2.88 6.81 1.33
N LYS A 329 -1.93 6.14 0.67
CA LYS A 329 -2.13 5.06 -0.30
C LYS A 329 -2.68 3.81 0.40
N SER A 330 -3.99 3.61 0.36
CA SER A 330 -4.66 2.53 1.11
C SER A 330 -5.85 1.93 0.36
N GLY A 331 -6.23 0.70 0.73
CA GLY A 331 -7.49 0.11 0.28
C GLY A 331 -8.74 0.88 0.71
N GLY A 332 -8.64 1.67 1.79
CA GLY A 332 -9.69 2.58 2.24
C GLY A 332 -9.95 3.72 1.25
N ALA A 333 -8.87 4.33 0.75
CA ALA A 333 -8.94 5.39 -0.25
C ALA A 333 -9.59 4.91 -1.55
N LEU A 334 -9.27 3.68 -1.98
CA LEU A 334 -9.82 3.08 -3.20
C LEU A 334 -11.34 3.03 -3.26
N ARG A 335 -12.03 2.95 -2.11
CA ARG A 335 -13.51 2.93 -2.07
C ARG A 335 -14.11 4.19 -2.72
N GLN A 336 -13.54 5.36 -2.42
CA GLN A 336 -14.00 6.62 -3.01
C GLN A 336 -13.35 6.86 -4.37
N GLN A 337 -12.03 6.60 -4.50
CA GLN A 337 -11.32 6.82 -5.76
C GLN A 337 -11.94 6.05 -6.94
N THR A 338 -12.27 4.77 -6.75
CA THR A 338 -12.90 3.94 -7.80
C THR A 338 -14.29 4.44 -8.19
N THR A 339 -15.06 4.99 -7.24
CA THR A 339 -16.36 5.62 -7.53
C THR A 339 -16.17 6.91 -8.33
N THR A 340 -15.22 7.75 -7.92
CA THR A 340 -14.91 9.01 -8.58
C THR A 340 -14.47 8.77 -10.02
N VAL A 341 -13.46 7.92 -10.24
CA VAL A 341 -12.96 7.60 -11.59
C VAL A 341 -14.07 7.00 -12.45
N ALA A 342 -14.79 5.98 -11.96
CA ALA A 342 -15.80 5.31 -12.80
C ALA A 342 -16.93 6.26 -13.25
N LYS A 343 -17.45 7.11 -12.36
CA LYS A 343 -18.50 8.07 -12.72
C LYS A 343 -17.98 9.21 -13.60
N ASN A 344 -16.78 9.72 -13.32
CA ASN A 344 -16.15 10.77 -14.10
C ASN A 344 -15.81 10.28 -15.52
N LEU A 345 -15.27 9.07 -15.65
CA LEU A 345 -14.97 8.46 -16.95
C LEU A 345 -16.26 8.24 -17.76
N VAL A 346 -17.32 7.71 -17.16
CA VAL A 346 -18.61 7.54 -17.86
C VAL A 346 -19.20 8.88 -18.32
N ALA A 347 -19.01 9.95 -17.55
CA ALA A 347 -19.40 11.30 -17.98
C ALA A 347 -18.52 11.81 -19.12
N ALA A 348 -17.20 11.60 -19.04
CA ALA A 348 -16.24 11.99 -20.06
C ALA A 348 -16.50 11.30 -21.41
N LEU A 349 -16.79 9.98 -21.40
CA LEU A 349 -17.20 9.22 -22.60
C LEU A 349 -18.45 9.81 -23.28
N LYS A 350 -19.30 10.51 -22.52
CA LYS A 350 -20.53 11.16 -23.00
C LYS A 350 -20.35 12.65 -23.28
N GLY A 351 -19.12 13.18 -23.19
CA GLY A 351 -18.82 14.61 -23.33
C GLY A 351 -19.47 15.49 -22.24
N LYS A 352 -19.77 14.93 -21.07
CA LYS A 352 -20.43 15.64 -19.95
C LYS A 352 -19.42 16.12 -18.90
N PRO A 353 -19.75 17.17 -18.11
CA PRO A 353 -18.95 17.57 -16.97
C PRO A 353 -18.75 16.43 -15.96
N LEU A 354 -17.60 16.43 -15.27
CA LEU A 354 -17.23 15.40 -14.30
C LEU A 354 -18.06 15.55 -13.01
N PRO A 355 -18.94 14.60 -12.65
CA PRO A 355 -19.91 14.79 -11.59
C PRO A 355 -19.39 14.47 -10.18
N GLN A 356 -18.18 13.92 -10.03
CA GLN A 356 -17.64 13.50 -8.74
C GLN A 356 -16.31 14.17 -8.42
N THR A 357 -16.15 14.45 -7.12
CA THR A 357 -14.89 14.86 -6.51
C THR A 357 -14.49 13.87 -5.43
N TYR A 358 -13.22 13.50 -5.44
CA TYR A 358 -12.56 12.79 -4.36
C TYR A 358 -12.15 13.81 -3.28
N ASN A 359 -12.30 13.43 -2.02
CA ASN A 359 -12.12 14.31 -0.87
C ASN A 359 -10.91 13.92 0.00
N GLY A 360 -10.00 13.10 -0.52
CA GLY A 360 -8.82 12.64 0.22
C GLY A 360 -9.09 11.56 1.28
N TYR A 361 -10.32 11.05 1.41
CA TYR A 361 -10.66 10.06 2.44
C TYR A 361 -9.79 8.81 2.37
N SER A 362 -9.30 8.38 3.52
CA SER A 362 -8.59 7.12 3.73
C SER A 362 -8.95 6.53 5.09
N VAL A 363 -8.68 5.23 5.25
CA VAL A 363 -8.83 4.53 6.53
C VAL A 363 -7.69 3.55 6.74
N CYS A 364 -7.17 3.50 7.96
CA CYS A 364 -6.17 2.56 8.41
C CYS A 364 -6.65 1.82 9.67
N PRO A 365 -7.01 0.52 9.57
CA PRO A 365 -7.25 -0.32 10.74
C PRO A 365 -5.92 -0.83 11.31
N PHE A 366 -5.54 -0.39 12.50
CA PHE A 366 -4.38 -0.88 13.24
C PHE A 366 -4.77 -2.05 14.14
N VAL A 367 -4.38 -3.27 13.76
CA VAL A 367 -4.34 -4.37 14.73
C VAL A 367 -3.29 -4.06 15.79
N VAL A 368 -3.73 -3.96 17.04
CA VAL A 368 -2.87 -3.64 18.20
C VAL A 368 -2.78 -4.79 19.20
N SER A 369 -3.54 -5.85 18.96
CA SER A 369 -3.42 -7.17 19.59
C SER A 369 -4.00 -8.23 18.66
N ARG A 370 -3.89 -9.51 19.03
CA ARG A 370 -4.51 -10.62 18.29
C ARG A 370 -6.03 -10.67 18.42
N SER A 371 -6.64 -9.70 19.11
CA SER A 371 -8.08 -9.63 19.32
C SER A 371 -8.67 -8.22 19.22
N THR A 372 -7.88 -7.19 18.94
CA THR A 372 -8.35 -5.79 18.96
C THR A 372 -7.77 -4.94 17.83
N VAL A 373 -8.55 -3.94 17.40
CA VAL A 373 -8.17 -2.97 16.35
C VAL A 373 -8.51 -1.54 16.78
N VAL A 374 -7.63 -0.61 16.41
CA VAL A 374 -7.83 0.85 16.41
C VAL A 374 -8.09 1.30 14.96
N PHE A 375 -9.23 1.94 14.67
CA PHE A 375 -9.54 2.46 13.33
C PHE A 375 -9.20 3.95 13.24
N ALA A 376 -8.34 4.30 12.30
CA ALA A 376 -8.08 5.68 11.92
C ALA A 376 -8.78 6.00 10.60
N GLU A 377 -9.73 6.94 10.59
CA GLU A 377 -10.37 7.45 9.37
C GLU A 377 -10.09 8.93 9.22
N PHE A 378 -9.61 9.36 8.04
CA PHE A 378 -9.05 10.69 7.87
C PHE A 378 -9.08 11.18 6.42
N ASP A 379 -8.90 12.49 6.22
CA ASP A 379 -8.64 13.09 4.90
C ASP A 379 -7.13 13.20 4.59
N ASP A 380 -6.79 13.82 3.46
CA ASP A 380 -5.41 14.04 3.02
C ASP A 380 -4.57 14.92 3.96
N ARG A 381 -5.19 15.54 4.98
CA ARG A 381 -4.53 16.33 6.02
C ARG A 381 -4.60 15.66 7.40
N TYR A 382 -4.87 14.35 7.44
CA TYR A 382 -5.00 13.58 8.68
C TYR A 382 -6.10 14.10 9.62
N ARG A 383 -7.09 14.84 9.11
CA ARG A 383 -8.23 15.30 9.93
C ARG A 383 -9.26 14.18 10.02
N PRO A 384 -9.84 13.89 11.20
CA PRO A 384 -10.79 12.80 11.36
C PRO A 384 -11.99 12.86 10.40
N LYS A 385 -12.30 11.74 9.74
CA LYS A 385 -13.44 11.55 8.81
C LYS A 385 -14.24 10.29 9.18
N PRO A 386 -15.00 10.28 10.28
CA PRO A 386 -15.73 9.09 10.71
C PRO A 386 -16.82 8.72 9.70
N THR A 387 -16.82 7.46 9.24
CA THR A 387 -17.82 6.97 8.27
C THR A 387 -19.14 6.59 8.94
N ILE A 388 -19.13 6.32 10.25
CA ILE A 388 -20.34 5.97 11.01
C ILE A 388 -20.79 7.18 11.83
N PRO A 389 -21.89 7.87 11.44
CA PRO A 389 -22.39 9.02 12.16
C PRO A 389 -22.65 8.69 13.64
N GLY A 390 -22.16 9.55 14.54
CA GLY A 390 -22.35 9.39 15.99
C GLY A 390 -21.36 8.44 16.70
N TRP A 391 -20.59 7.62 15.97
CA TRP A 391 -19.62 6.71 16.59
C TRP A 391 -18.27 7.39 16.83
N LYS A 392 -18.15 8.13 17.93
CA LYS A 392 -16.92 8.85 18.34
C LYS A 392 -15.77 7.95 18.85
N GLY A 393 -15.82 6.64 18.61
CA GLY A 393 -15.02 5.65 19.33
C GLY A 393 -14.33 4.61 18.46
N LEU A 394 -14.27 4.81 17.13
CA LEU A 394 -13.55 3.94 16.20
C LEU A 394 -12.02 3.98 16.43
N ALA A 395 -11.50 5.13 16.84
CA ALA A 395 -10.09 5.30 17.22
C ALA A 395 -9.73 4.61 18.55
N LYS A 396 -10.68 4.07 19.31
CA LYS A 396 -10.38 3.30 20.53
C LYS A 396 -10.14 1.83 20.20
N GLU A 397 -9.24 1.19 20.94
CA GLU A 397 -9.00 -0.24 20.86
C GLU A 397 -10.28 -1.04 21.16
N ARG A 398 -10.74 -1.88 20.22
CA ARG A 398 -11.95 -2.71 20.41
C ARG A 398 -11.84 -4.10 19.79
N ARG A 399 -12.54 -5.06 20.40
CA ARG A 399 -12.67 -6.43 19.86
C ARG A 399 -13.63 -6.52 18.67
N ILE A 400 -14.72 -5.75 18.69
CA ILE A 400 -15.71 -5.79 17.60
C ILE A 400 -15.12 -5.28 16.28
N THR A 401 -14.24 -4.28 16.35
CA THR A 401 -13.51 -3.74 15.18
C THR A 401 -12.49 -4.74 14.65
N PHE A 402 -11.88 -5.56 15.51
CA PHE A 402 -11.06 -6.70 15.08
C PHE A 402 -11.86 -7.75 14.32
N LEU A 403 -13.05 -8.13 14.79
CA LEU A 403 -13.91 -9.07 14.05
C LEU A 403 -14.30 -8.51 12.68
N ALA A 404 -14.58 -7.21 12.61
CA ALA A 404 -14.87 -6.53 11.35
C ALA A 404 -13.65 -6.57 10.41
N ASP A 405 -12.48 -6.16 10.87
CA ASP A 405 -11.24 -6.14 10.08
C ASP A 405 -10.80 -7.54 9.62
N ARG A 406 -10.83 -8.52 10.53
CA ARG A 406 -10.34 -9.88 10.30
C ARG A 406 -11.27 -10.74 9.43
N TYR A 407 -12.58 -10.53 9.51
CA TYR A 407 -13.56 -11.44 8.89
C TYR A 407 -14.55 -10.75 7.96
N VAL A 408 -15.07 -9.56 8.32
CA VAL A 408 -16.08 -8.86 7.52
C VAL A 408 -15.45 -8.16 6.32
N LEU A 409 -14.38 -7.37 6.51
CA LEU A 409 -13.71 -6.64 5.43
C LEU A 409 -13.15 -7.56 4.32
N PRO A 410 -12.54 -8.72 4.60
CA PRO A 410 -12.13 -9.65 3.55
C PRO A 410 -13.32 -10.20 2.78
N TRP A 411 -14.43 -10.52 3.45
CA TRP A 411 -15.64 -10.98 2.75
C TRP A 411 -16.21 -9.88 1.85
N VAL A 412 -16.31 -8.64 2.36
CA VAL A 412 -16.76 -7.48 1.59
C VAL A 412 -15.82 -7.21 0.42
N TYR A 413 -14.51 -7.33 0.63
CA TYR A 413 -13.50 -7.16 -0.41
C TYR A 413 -13.75 -8.09 -1.60
N TRP A 414 -13.78 -9.38 -1.32
CA TRP A 414 -13.88 -10.40 -2.35
C TRP A 414 -15.23 -10.44 -3.06
N ASN A 415 -16.33 -10.17 -2.36
CA ASN A 415 -17.68 -10.36 -2.89
C ASN A 415 -18.34 -9.06 -3.37
N LEU A 416 -17.89 -7.90 -2.89
CA LEU A 416 -18.52 -6.61 -3.21
C LEU A 416 -17.54 -5.61 -3.83
N ILE A 417 -16.39 -5.34 -3.19
CA ILE A 417 -15.45 -4.29 -3.65
C ILE A 417 -14.90 -4.65 -5.03
N LEU A 418 -14.27 -5.81 -5.18
CA LEU A 418 -13.69 -6.24 -6.47
C LEU A 418 -14.74 -6.36 -7.59
N GLN A 419 -16.00 -6.59 -7.22
CA GLN A 419 -17.11 -6.70 -8.17
C GLN A 419 -17.76 -5.34 -8.50
N GLY A 420 -17.19 -4.24 -8.01
CA GLY A 420 -17.68 -2.88 -8.22
C GLY A 420 -19.02 -2.58 -7.55
N ARG A 421 -19.36 -3.27 -6.45
CA ARG A 421 -20.66 -3.18 -5.76
C ARG A 421 -20.65 -2.39 -4.46
N ALA A 422 -19.48 -2.09 -3.90
CA ALA A 422 -19.31 -1.43 -2.60
C ALA A 422 -18.55 -0.12 -2.71
#